data_AF-A0A813Y073-F1
#
_entry.id   AF-A0A813Y073-F1
#
_cell.length_a   1.000
_cell.length_b   1.000
_cell.length_c   1.000
_cell.angle_alpha   90.00
_cell.angle_beta   90.00
_cell.angle_gamma   90.00
#
_symmetry.space_group_name_H-M   'P 1'
#
loop_
_entity.id
_entity.type
_entity.pdbx_description
1 polymer ?
#
loop_
_entity_poly.entity_id
_entity_poly.type
_entity_poly.pdbx_seq_one_letter_code
_entity_poly.pdbx_strand_id
1 'polypeptide(L)'
;MSNNFEPRNLNLLIGVTGSVATIKLDELIDGFVKKFIHINICIIATKNSLHFIEDFLKFNQKYPILQDRHKLLQSLDSQEPVIFSFSDEDEWSSWSKRNDPVLHIELRKWADVFLIAPLGANTLAKISNGICDNLLTSVARAWDIENINTKPVIVCPAMNTCMFKHPLTKTQLTILSDQFGFTLIDPIEKILMCGDSGIGAMAKTDDIIQKTYDFLKLKNLF
;
A
#
# COMPACT_ATOMS: atom_id res chain seq x y z
N MET A 1 -34.01 3.78 -7.03
CA MET A 1 -33.74 4.32 -5.68
C MET A 1 -32.28 4.75 -5.69
N SER A 2 -32.04 6.05 -5.74
CA SER A 2 -30.69 6.63 -5.67
C SER A 2 -30.14 6.35 -4.27
N ASN A 3 -29.18 5.44 -4.16
CA ASN A 3 -28.37 5.33 -2.95
C ASN A 3 -27.57 6.63 -2.85
N ASN A 4 -28.07 7.57 -2.05
CA ASN A 4 -27.29 8.69 -1.55
C ASN A 4 -26.19 8.11 -0.68
N PHE A 5 -25.05 7.78 -1.28
CA PHE A 5 -23.81 7.64 -0.53
C PHE A 5 -23.49 9.04 -0.02
N GLU A 6 -23.56 9.25 1.29
CA GLU A 6 -22.89 10.40 1.87
C GLU A 6 -21.41 10.32 1.50
N PRO A 7 -20.78 11.45 1.11
CA PRO A 7 -19.38 11.46 0.72
C PRO A 7 -18.53 11.06 1.94
N ARG A 8 -18.11 9.80 1.97
CA ARG A 8 -17.16 9.30 2.96
C ARG A 8 -15.75 9.37 2.38
N ASN A 9 -14.77 9.65 3.22
CA ASN A 9 -13.36 9.60 2.81
C ASN A 9 -13.00 8.19 2.31
N LEU A 10 -12.25 8.13 1.21
CA LEU A 10 -11.59 6.90 0.79
C LEU A 10 -10.40 6.63 1.72
N ASN A 11 -10.34 5.46 2.35
CA ASN A 11 -9.21 5.06 3.17
C ASN A 11 -8.21 4.26 2.33
N LEU A 12 -7.10 4.91 1.94
CA LEU A 12 -6.02 4.33 1.17
C LEU A 12 -4.91 3.84 2.09
N LEU A 13 -4.63 2.53 2.03
CA LEU A 13 -3.44 1.94 2.65
C LEU A 13 -2.33 1.84 1.62
N ILE A 14 -1.17 2.43 1.89
CA ILE A 14 0.01 2.36 1.04
C ILE A 14 1.08 1.51 1.71
N GLY A 15 1.37 0.35 1.14
CA GLY A 15 2.51 -0.49 1.51
C GLY A 15 3.75 -0.12 0.70
N VAL A 16 4.85 0.25 1.37
CA VAL A 16 6.15 0.47 0.73
C VAL A 16 7.15 -0.62 1.12
N THR A 17 7.89 -1.11 0.13
CA THR A 17 8.83 -2.24 0.31
C THR A 17 10.26 -1.83 -0.04
N GLY A 18 11.23 -2.71 0.25
CA GLY A 18 12.67 -2.44 0.05
C GLY A 18 13.09 -2.36 -1.42
N SER A 19 12.66 -1.31 -2.13
CA SER A 19 13.07 -0.94 -3.49
C SER A 19 13.45 0.54 -3.50
N VAL A 20 14.43 0.93 -4.33
CA VAL A 20 14.87 2.33 -4.46
C VAL A 20 13.71 3.26 -4.86
N ALA A 21 12.70 2.73 -5.54
CA ALA A 21 11.51 3.49 -5.92
C ALA A 21 10.72 4.06 -4.71
N THR A 22 10.97 3.58 -3.49
CA THR A 22 10.38 4.12 -2.25
C THR A 22 10.71 5.60 -2.03
N ILE A 23 11.79 6.13 -2.61
CA ILE A 23 12.09 7.58 -2.59
C ILE A 23 10.96 8.44 -3.22
N LYS A 24 10.03 7.80 -3.96
CA LYS A 24 8.88 8.44 -4.59
C LYS A 24 7.62 8.46 -3.71
N LEU A 25 7.71 8.03 -2.45
CA LEU A 25 6.56 7.99 -1.54
C LEU A 25 5.89 9.35 -1.36
N ASP A 26 6.67 10.41 -1.12
CA ASP A 26 6.10 11.75 -0.92
C ASP A 26 5.38 12.26 -2.17
N GLU A 27 5.99 12.07 -3.34
CA GLU A 27 5.40 12.42 -4.64
C GLU A 27 4.07 11.66 -4.87
N LEU A 28 4.01 10.39 -4.46
CA LEU A 28 2.81 9.57 -4.55
C LEU A 28 1.70 10.06 -3.62
N ILE A 29 2.02 10.36 -2.35
CA ILE A 29 1.07 10.88 -1.36
C ILE A 29 0.51 12.23 -1.83
N ASP A 30 1.36 13.17 -2.21
CA ASP A 30 0.95 14.50 -2.69
C ASP A 30 0.01 14.40 -3.89
N GLY A 31 0.32 13.49 -4.81
CA GLY A 31 -0.50 13.26 -5.99
C GLY A 31 -1.87 12.66 -5.66
N PHE A 32 -1.95 11.73 -4.71
CA PHE A 32 -3.23 11.19 -4.22
C PHE A 32 -4.07 12.25 -3.52
N VAL A 33 -3.47 13.05 -2.63
CA VAL A 33 -4.16 14.15 -1.93
C VAL A 33 -4.68 15.20 -2.92
N LYS A 34 -3.95 15.49 -3.99
CA LYS A 34 -4.43 16.41 -5.05
C LYS A 34 -5.53 15.81 -5.91
N LYS A 35 -5.51 14.49 -6.13
CA LYS A 35 -6.42 13.80 -7.07
C LYS A 35 -7.78 13.50 -6.44
N PHE A 36 -7.82 13.17 -5.15
CA PHE A 36 -9.03 12.78 -4.43
C PHE A 36 -9.54 13.93 -3.55
N ILE A 37 -10.85 14.20 -3.59
CA ILE A 37 -11.47 15.27 -2.80
C ILE A 37 -11.41 14.93 -1.29
N HIS A 38 -11.63 13.66 -0.96
CA HIS A 38 -11.76 13.15 0.40
C HIS A 38 -11.00 11.83 0.52
N ILE A 39 -9.78 11.88 1.07
CA ILE A 39 -8.90 10.70 1.19
C ILE A 39 -8.14 10.72 2.51
N ASN A 40 -8.08 9.56 3.17
CA ASN A 40 -7.16 9.30 4.27
C ASN A 40 -6.08 8.33 3.79
N ILE A 41 -4.84 8.53 4.23
CA ILE A 41 -3.69 7.72 3.81
C ILE A 41 -2.98 7.16 5.03
N CYS A 42 -2.88 5.83 5.07
CA CYS A 42 -2.01 5.15 6.03
C CYS A 42 -0.83 4.54 5.28
N ILE A 43 0.40 4.80 5.72
CA ILE A 43 1.59 4.16 5.16
C ILE A 43 2.01 2.99 6.04
N ILE A 44 2.28 1.82 5.44
CA ILE A 44 3.01 0.72 6.10
C ILE A 44 4.37 0.59 5.44
N ALA A 45 5.43 0.75 6.22
CA ALA A 45 6.80 0.57 5.74
C ALA A 45 7.41 -0.73 6.27
N THR A 46 7.93 -1.54 5.36
CA THR A 46 8.82 -2.66 5.75
C THR A 46 10.13 -2.11 6.32
N LYS A 47 10.80 -2.88 7.19
CA LYS A 47 12.15 -2.51 7.67
C LYS A 47 13.11 -2.02 6.57
N ASN A 48 13.15 -2.70 5.42
CA ASN A 48 14.07 -2.36 4.34
C ASN A 48 13.65 -1.13 3.52
N SER A 49 12.36 -0.76 3.52
CA SER A 49 11.92 0.46 2.82
C SER A 49 12.33 1.73 3.56
N LEU A 50 12.49 1.66 4.88
CA LEU A 50 12.88 2.80 5.72
C LEU A 50 14.26 3.36 5.34
N HIS A 51 15.15 2.57 4.73
CA HIS A 51 16.43 3.07 4.20
C HIS A 51 16.29 4.11 3.07
N PHE A 52 15.11 4.21 2.46
CA PHE A 52 14.83 5.11 1.34
C PHE A 52 13.90 6.26 1.72
N ILE A 53 13.58 6.41 3.01
CA ILE A 53 12.70 7.45 3.53
C ILE A 53 13.51 8.29 4.53
N GLU A 54 13.72 9.57 4.22
CA GLU A 54 14.57 10.44 5.04
C GLU A 54 13.96 10.71 6.43
N ASP A 55 12.68 11.04 6.49
CA ASP A 55 11.94 11.26 7.73
C ASP A 55 10.60 10.52 7.66
N PHE A 56 10.56 9.31 8.21
CA PHE A 56 9.33 8.52 8.28
C PHE A 56 8.39 8.97 9.41
N LEU A 57 8.92 9.63 10.44
CA LEU A 57 8.15 10.08 11.60
C LEU A 57 7.34 11.35 11.30
N LYS A 58 7.68 12.09 10.23
CA LYS A 58 6.90 13.26 9.79
C LYS A 58 5.40 12.97 9.63
N PHE A 59 5.05 11.76 9.17
CA PHE A 59 3.65 11.37 8.99
C PHE A 59 2.89 11.23 10.32
N ASN A 60 3.59 11.06 11.44
CA ASN A 60 2.99 10.89 12.75
C ASN A 60 3.05 12.17 13.61
N GLN A 61 3.50 13.30 13.07
CA GLN A 61 3.63 14.55 13.85
C GLN A 61 2.30 15.06 14.42
N LYS A 62 1.21 14.94 13.66
CA LYS A 62 -0.14 15.35 14.11
C LYS A 62 -0.69 14.41 15.19
N TYR A 63 -0.28 13.14 15.17
CA TYR A 63 -0.78 12.08 16.04
C TYR A 63 0.37 11.16 16.49
N PRO A 64 1.24 11.64 17.40
CA PRO A 64 2.47 10.94 17.74
C PRO A 64 2.25 9.69 18.59
N ILE A 65 1.11 9.61 19.29
CA ILE A 65 0.80 8.51 20.20
C ILE A 65 0.10 7.40 19.40
N LEU A 66 0.61 6.16 19.51
CA LEU A 66 0.06 4.98 18.85
C LEU A 66 -1.42 4.75 19.16
N GLN A 67 -1.82 4.94 20.42
CA GLN A 67 -3.21 4.84 20.84
C GLN A 67 -4.10 5.89 20.18
N ASP A 68 -3.58 7.10 19.92
CA ASP A 68 -4.34 8.13 19.21
C ASP A 68 -4.50 7.73 17.74
N ARG A 69 -3.44 7.20 17.11
CA ARG A 69 -3.52 6.66 15.75
C ARG A 69 -4.54 5.50 15.63
N HIS A 70 -4.59 4.60 16.61
CA HIS A 70 -5.63 3.55 16.64
C HIS A 70 -7.04 4.09 16.77
N LYS A 71 -7.26 5.14 17.58
CA LYS A 71 -8.56 5.79 17.66
C LYS A 71 -8.95 6.45 16.33
N LEU A 72 -8.00 7.06 15.63
CA LEU A 72 -8.25 7.60 14.28
C LEU A 72 -8.78 6.51 13.34
N LEU A 73 -8.20 5.31 13.34
CA LEU A 73 -8.72 4.21 12.53
C LEU A 73 -10.20 3.89 12.81
N GLN A 74 -10.71 4.30 13.97
CA GLN A 74 -12.09 4.05 14.40
C GLN A 74 -13.01 5.28 14.26
N SER A 75 -12.49 6.49 14.00
CA SER A 75 -13.27 7.74 14.13
C SER A 75 -12.93 8.85 13.13
N LEU A 76 -12.81 8.55 11.84
CA LEU A 76 -12.57 9.58 10.80
C LEU A 76 -13.90 10.12 10.23
N ASP A 77 -14.24 11.34 10.62
CA ASP A 77 -15.36 12.11 10.05
C ASP A 77 -14.91 13.52 9.59
N SER A 78 -13.59 13.71 9.48
CA SER A 78 -12.97 14.99 9.06
C SER A 78 -12.98 15.13 7.54
N GLN A 79 -13.20 16.35 7.04
CA GLN A 79 -13.05 16.67 5.61
C GLN A 79 -11.59 16.86 5.17
N GLU A 80 -10.67 17.11 6.11
CA GLU A 80 -9.23 17.21 5.81
C GLU A 80 -8.59 15.82 5.66
N PRO A 81 -7.66 15.65 4.71
CA PRO A 81 -6.93 14.40 4.55
C PRO A 81 -6.09 14.10 5.79
N VAL A 82 -6.24 12.90 6.33
CA VAL A 82 -5.45 12.42 7.46
C VAL A 82 -4.37 11.46 6.95
N ILE A 83 -3.11 11.75 7.30
CA ILE A 83 -1.95 10.96 6.90
C ILE A 83 -1.24 10.48 8.18
N PHE A 84 -0.92 9.19 8.25
CA PHE A 84 -0.15 8.57 9.33
C PHE A 84 0.59 7.34 8.82
N SER A 85 1.55 6.85 9.61
CA SER A 85 2.39 5.73 9.20
C SER A 85 2.63 4.73 10.32
N PHE A 86 2.83 3.46 9.94
CA PHE A 86 3.21 2.35 10.82
C PHE A 86 4.37 1.54 10.22
N SER A 87 5.10 0.90 11.11
CA SER A 87 6.20 -0.02 10.86
C SER A 87 5.99 -1.33 11.63
N ASP A 88 6.88 -2.30 11.42
CA ASP A 88 6.83 -3.58 12.14
C ASP A 88 6.92 -3.41 13.67
N GLU A 89 7.54 -2.33 14.17
CA GLU A 89 7.65 -2.03 15.60
C GLU A 89 6.30 -1.62 16.23
N ASP A 90 5.41 -0.99 15.44
CA ASP A 90 4.10 -0.56 15.89
C ASP A 90 3.14 -1.74 16.14
N GLU A 91 3.35 -2.85 15.43
CA GLU A 91 2.51 -4.06 15.56
C GLU A 91 2.60 -4.66 16.96
N TRP A 92 3.82 -4.77 17.49
CA TRP A 92 4.08 -5.42 18.78
C TRP A 92 3.98 -4.47 19.97
N SER A 93 4.23 -3.17 19.77
CA SER A 93 4.04 -2.16 20.83
C SER A 93 2.56 -1.93 21.19
N SER A 94 1.66 -2.34 20.30
CA SER A 94 0.21 -2.28 20.48
C SER A 94 -0.38 -3.40 21.31
N TRP A 95 0.31 -4.55 21.41
CA TRP A 95 -0.23 -5.78 21.98
C TRP A 95 0.45 -6.10 23.31
N SER A 96 -0.26 -5.92 24.41
CA SER A 96 0.25 -6.13 25.78
C SER A 96 -0.53 -7.20 26.55
N LYS A 97 -1.82 -7.35 26.25
CA LYS A 97 -2.72 -8.30 26.91
C LYS A 97 -3.69 -8.93 25.92
N ARG A 98 -4.28 -10.04 26.35
CA ARG A 98 -5.37 -10.69 25.63
C ARG A 98 -6.52 -9.69 25.44
N ASN A 99 -7.02 -9.57 24.22
CA ASN A 99 -8.05 -8.62 23.73
C ASN A 99 -7.55 -7.22 23.31
N ASP A 100 -6.25 -6.93 23.35
CA ASP A 100 -5.74 -5.74 22.68
C ASP A 100 -5.95 -5.84 21.15
N PRO A 101 -6.22 -4.73 20.46
CA PRO A 101 -6.39 -4.72 19.01
C PRO A 101 -5.11 -5.20 18.32
N VAL A 102 -5.27 -6.01 17.27
CA VAL A 102 -4.17 -6.51 16.45
C VAL A 102 -4.02 -5.59 15.23
N LEU A 103 -2.91 -4.85 15.18
CA LEU A 103 -2.75 -3.73 14.23
C LEU A 103 -3.00 -4.13 12.77
N HIS A 104 -2.45 -5.23 12.26
CA HIS A 104 -2.68 -5.65 10.87
C HIS A 104 -4.15 -5.96 10.57
N ILE A 105 -4.91 -6.45 11.55
CA ILE A 105 -6.35 -6.69 11.40
C ILE A 105 -7.12 -5.37 11.38
N GLU A 106 -6.74 -4.40 12.23
CA GLU A 106 -7.37 -3.09 12.25
C GLU A 106 -7.09 -2.30 10.96
N LEU A 107 -5.85 -2.33 10.46
CA LEU A 107 -5.49 -1.74 9.16
C LEU A 107 -6.27 -2.38 8.02
N ARG A 108 -6.41 -3.71 8.02
CA ARG A 108 -7.25 -4.43 7.05
C ARG A 108 -8.70 -3.99 7.14
N LYS A 109 -9.27 -3.81 8.33
CA LYS A 109 -10.67 -3.33 8.47
C LYS A 109 -10.84 -1.91 7.97
N TRP A 110 -9.92 -1.02 8.35
CA TRP A 110 -9.94 0.41 8.05
C TRP A 110 -9.82 0.74 6.56
N ALA A 111 -8.93 0.05 5.85
CA ALA A 111 -8.60 0.36 4.47
C ALA A 111 -9.68 -0.05 3.47
N ASP A 112 -10.04 0.83 2.54
CA ASP A 112 -10.90 0.49 1.40
C ASP A 112 -10.09 -0.14 0.26
N VAL A 113 -8.85 0.31 0.09
CA VAL A 113 -7.93 -0.13 -0.95
C VAL A 113 -6.53 -0.30 -0.35
N PHE A 114 -5.83 -1.34 -0.81
CA PHE A 114 -4.42 -1.54 -0.47
C PHE A 114 -3.54 -1.40 -1.70
N LEU A 115 -2.75 -0.33 -1.75
CA LEU A 115 -1.76 -0.09 -2.79
C LEU A 115 -0.37 -0.51 -2.28
N ILE A 116 0.30 -1.44 -2.95
CA ILE A 116 1.70 -1.78 -2.65
C ILE A 116 2.60 -1.18 -3.75
N ALA A 117 3.20 -0.03 -3.44
CA ALA A 117 3.97 0.77 -4.40
C ALA A 117 5.16 1.46 -3.71
N PRO A 118 6.40 0.95 -3.88
CA PRO A 118 6.78 -0.18 -4.73
C PRO A 118 6.52 -1.56 -4.11
N LEU A 119 6.29 -2.57 -4.96
CA LEU A 119 6.39 -3.99 -4.65
C LEU A 119 7.75 -4.55 -5.12
N GLY A 120 8.69 -4.73 -4.20
CA GLY A 120 9.98 -5.36 -4.45
C GLY A 120 9.87 -6.88 -4.54
N ALA A 121 10.83 -7.52 -5.22
CA ALA A 121 10.81 -8.96 -5.50
C ALA A 121 10.72 -9.84 -4.23
N ASN A 122 11.37 -9.43 -3.13
CA ASN A 122 11.31 -10.16 -1.86
C ASN A 122 9.88 -10.20 -1.29
N THR A 123 9.20 -9.06 -1.26
CA THR A 123 7.81 -9.01 -0.78
C THR A 123 6.86 -9.70 -1.76
N LEU A 124 7.09 -9.61 -3.07
CA LEU A 124 6.36 -10.38 -4.08
C LEU A 124 6.48 -11.89 -3.80
N ALA A 125 7.69 -12.37 -3.54
CA ALA A 125 7.94 -13.77 -3.21
C ALA A 125 7.24 -14.18 -1.90
N LYS A 126 7.26 -13.32 -0.88
CA LYS A 126 6.55 -13.59 0.39
C LYS A 126 5.05 -13.69 0.21
N ILE A 127 4.42 -12.70 -0.43
CA ILE A 127 2.96 -12.65 -0.63
C ILE A 127 2.50 -13.85 -1.46
N SER A 128 3.18 -14.13 -2.58
CA SER A 128 2.82 -15.26 -3.46
C SER A 128 2.96 -16.63 -2.81
N ASN A 129 3.80 -16.77 -1.77
CA ASN A 129 4.00 -18.01 -1.02
C ASN A 129 3.30 -18.01 0.35
N GLY A 130 2.50 -16.99 0.67
CA GLY A 130 1.74 -16.90 1.91
C GLY A 130 2.59 -16.60 3.16
N ILE A 131 3.81 -16.11 3.01
CA ILE A 131 4.65 -15.66 4.15
C ILE A 131 4.11 -14.32 4.66
N CYS A 132 3.84 -14.25 5.96
CA CYS A 132 3.32 -13.09 6.68
C CYS A 132 4.16 -12.81 7.94
N ASP A 133 5.41 -12.39 7.75
CA ASP A 133 6.43 -12.25 8.81
C ASP A 133 6.72 -10.79 9.19
N ASN A 134 5.94 -9.85 8.66
CA ASN A 134 6.03 -8.42 8.96
C ASN A 134 4.67 -7.75 8.77
N LEU A 135 4.50 -6.51 9.24
CA LEU A 135 3.20 -5.84 9.28
C LEU A 135 2.53 -5.80 7.89
N LEU A 136 3.29 -5.44 6.85
CA LEU A 136 2.78 -5.34 5.48
C LEU A 136 2.27 -6.70 4.97
N THR A 137 3.08 -7.76 5.12
CA THR A 137 2.72 -9.09 4.63
C THR A 137 1.62 -9.75 5.46
N SER A 138 1.54 -9.44 6.76
CA SER A 138 0.42 -9.82 7.63
C SER A 138 -0.90 -9.18 7.18
N VAL A 139 -0.90 -7.88 6.84
CA VAL A 139 -2.08 -7.22 6.25
C VAL A 139 -2.45 -7.87 4.91
N ALA A 140 -1.48 -8.10 4.02
CA ALA A 140 -1.73 -8.72 2.73
C ALA A 140 -2.33 -10.13 2.87
N ARG A 141 -1.85 -10.91 3.85
CA ARG A 141 -2.34 -12.27 4.11
C ARG A 141 -3.75 -12.29 4.70
N ALA A 142 -4.09 -11.31 5.51
CA ALA A 142 -5.41 -11.15 6.13
C ALA A 142 -6.43 -10.42 5.24
N TRP A 143 -6.02 -10.00 4.04
CA TRP A 143 -6.85 -9.20 3.14
C TRP A 143 -8.10 -9.96 2.68
N ASP A 144 -9.15 -9.20 2.37
CA ASP A 144 -10.45 -9.74 1.99
C ASP A 144 -10.48 -10.19 0.52
N ILE A 145 -9.91 -11.35 0.23
CA ILE A 145 -9.84 -11.87 -1.15
C ILE A 145 -11.23 -12.18 -1.70
N GLU A 146 -12.18 -12.62 -0.87
CA GLU A 146 -13.56 -12.87 -1.29
C GLU A 146 -14.25 -11.58 -1.77
N ASN A 147 -13.89 -10.44 -1.18
CA ASN A 147 -14.40 -9.11 -1.53
C ASN A 147 -13.41 -8.28 -2.35
N ILE A 148 -12.48 -8.91 -3.11
CA ILE A 148 -11.44 -8.19 -3.87
C ILE A 148 -12.00 -7.13 -4.84
N ASN A 149 -13.24 -7.31 -5.30
CA ASN A 149 -13.91 -6.36 -6.18
C ASN A 149 -14.38 -5.08 -5.50
N THR A 150 -14.64 -5.13 -4.19
CA THR A 150 -15.06 -3.97 -3.39
C THR A 150 -13.98 -3.50 -2.41
N LYS A 151 -12.91 -4.29 -2.25
CA LYS A 151 -11.78 -4.01 -1.39
C LYS A 151 -10.47 -4.37 -2.12
N PRO A 152 -10.09 -3.64 -3.16
CA PRO A 152 -9.04 -4.08 -4.08
C PRO A 152 -7.64 -3.98 -3.48
N VAL A 153 -6.75 -4.84 -4.00
CA VAL A 153 -5.30 -4.70 -3.84
C VAL A 153 -4.71 -4.33 -5.20
N ILE A 154 -3.93 -3.25 -5.22
CA ILE A 154 -3.19 -2.77 -6.39
C ILE A 154 -1.70 -2.92 -6.10
N VAL A 155 -0.94 -3.47 -7.03
CA VAL A 155 0.50 -3.71 -6.85
C VAL A 155 1.31 -3.08 -7.98
N CYS A 156 2.43 -2.45 -7.62
CA CYS A 156 3.34 -1.78 -8.56
C CYS A 156 4.76 -2.36 -8.43
N PRO A 157 5.13 -3.39 -9.21
CA PRO A 157 6.44 -4.00 -9.11
C PRO A 157 7.57 -3.01 -9.40
N ALA A 158 8.64 -3.09 -8.61
CA ALA A 158 9.83 -2.27 -8.82
C ALA A 158 11.10 -3.01 -8.42
N MET A 159 11.87 -3.46 -9.40
CA MET A 159 13.07 -4.27 -9.20
C MET A 159 14.02 -4.14 -10.40
N ASN A 160 15.27 -4.56 -10.24
CA ASN A 160 16.23 -4.60 -11.34
C ASN A 160 15.74 -5.49 -12.50
N THR A 161 16.13 -5.18 -13.74
CA THR A 161 15.74 -5.93 -14.95
C THR A 161 15.98 -7.43 -14.86
N CYS A 162 17.12 -7.87 -14.31
CA CYS A 162 17.44 -9.28 -14.16
C CYS A 162 16.49 -9.98 -13.18
N MET A 163 16.07 -9.27 -12.11
CA MET A 163 15.06 -9.76 -11.18
C MET A 163 13.68 -9.82 -11.85
N PHE A 164 13.31 -8.81 -12.63
CA PHE A 164 12.02 -8.78 -13.31
C PHE A 164 11.90 -9.89 -14.37
N LYS A 165 12.96 -10.11 -15.15
CA LYS A 165 13.04 -11.18 -16.16
C LYS A 165 13.17 -12.58 -15.55
N HIS A 166 13.40 -12.71 -14.25
CA HIS A 166 13.50 -14.00 -13.59
C HIS A 166 12.18 -14.77 -13.72
N PRO A 167 12.18 -16.07 -14.08
CA PRO A 167 10.94 -16.83 -14.30
C PRO A 167 10.00 -16.83 -13.09
N LEU A 168 10.55 -16.86 -11.86
CA LEU A 168 9.76 -16.77 -10.64
C LEU A 168 8.96 -15.46 -10.55
N THR A 169 9.49 -14.33 -11.00
CA THR A 169 8.77 -13.07 -10.95
C THR A 169 7.50 -13.15 -11.79
N LYS A 170 7.58 -13.69 -13.01
CA LYS A 170 6.41 -13.92 -13.84
C LYS A 170 5.39 -14.83 -13.15
N THR A 171 5.83 -15.98 -12.64
CA THR A 171 4.96 -16.93 -11.94
C THR A 171 4.27 -16.29 -10.73
N GLN A 172 5.01 -15.53 -9.93
CA GLN A 172 4.49 -14.88 -8.72
C GLN A 172 3.50 -13.76 -9.06
N LEU A 173 3.78 -12.95 -10.09
CA LEU A 173 2.84 -11.93 -10.57
C LEU A 173 1.55 -12.57 -11.11
N THR A 174 1.65 -13.70 -11.81
CA THR A 174 0.48 -14.49 -12.25
C THR A 174 -0.32 -15.01 -11.06
N ILE A 175 0.32 -15.48 -9.98
CA ILE A 175 -0.41 -15.87 -8.76
C ILE A 175 -1.19 -14.68 -8.18
N LEU A 176 -0.54 -13.53 -8.02
CA LEU A 176 -1.19 -12.34 -7.45
C LEU A 176 -2.36 -11.88 -8.32
N SER A 177 -2.19 -11.83 -9.64
CA SER A 177 -3.24 -11.38 -10.56
C SER A 177 -4.35 -12.41 -10.75
N ASP A 178 -4.03 -13.61 -11.24
CA ASP A 178 -5.02 -14.59 -11.68
C ASP A 178 -5.66 -15.36 -10.51
N GLN A 179 -4.91 -15.60 -9.42
CA GLN A 179 -5.44 -16.37 -8.28
C GLN A 179 -5.98 -15.47 -7.17
N PHE A 180 -5.29 -14.36 -6.84
CA PHE A 180 -5.73 -13.47 -5.76
C PHE A 180 -6.57 -12.29 -6.25
N GLY A 181 -6.66 -12.06 -7.57
CA GLY A 181 -7.42 -10.96 -8.15
C GLY A 181 -6.77 -9.59 -7.97
N PHE A 182 -5.48 -9.53 -7.67
CA PHE A 182 -4.77 -8.26 -7.46
C PHE A 182 -4.62 -7.53 -8.80
N THR A 183 -4.79 -6.21 -8.76
CA THR A 183 -4.60 -5.36 -9.94
C THR A 183 -3.14 -5.00 -10.09
N LEU A 184 -2.54 -5.41 -11.20
CA LEU A 184 -1.15 -5.11 -11.52
C LEU A 184 -1.04 -3.78 -12.29
N ILE A 185 -0.18 -2.88 -11.81
CA ILE A 185 0.32 -1.76 -12.61
C ILE A 185 1.74 -2.10 -13.04
N ASP A 186 1.91 -2.42 -14.32
CA ASP A 186 3.17 -2.88 -14.89
C ASP A 186 4.31 -1.87 -14.71
N PRO A 187 5.55 -2.36 -14.48
CA PRO A 187 6.73 -1.50 -14.49
C PRO A 187 7.00 -0.95 -15.90
N ILE A 188 7.84 0.07 -15.95
CA ILE A 188 8.28 0.71 -17.18
C ILE A 188 9.72 0.37 -17.51
N GLU A 189 10.10 0.57 -18.77
CA GLU A 189 11.49 0.58 -19.22
C GLU A 189 12.12 1.94 -18.94
N LYS A 190 13.28 1.95 -18.26
CA LYS A 190 14.11 3.12 -18.04
C LYS A 190 15.59 2.71 -17.94
N ILE A 191 16.48 3.69 -18.02
CA ILE A 191 17.85 3.51 -17.51
C ILE A 191 17.74 3.36 -15.99
N LEU A 192 18.12 2.19 -15.49
CA LEU A 192 18.06 1.85 -14.08
C LEU A 192 19.22 2.48 -13.31
N MET A 193 19.10 2.51 -11.97
CA MET A 193 20.16 3.03 -11.08
C MET A 193 21.50 2.27 -11.20
N CYS A 194 21.50 1.07 -11.78
CA CYS A 194 22.71 0.31 -12.09
C CYS A 194 23.36 0.70 -13.44
N GLY A 195 22.75 1.58 -14.23
CA GLY A 195 23.25 2.03 -15.54
C GLY A 195 22.66 1.26 -16.74
N ASP A 196 22.00 0.13 -16.53
CA ASP A 196 21.41 -0.68 -17.60
C ASP A 196 20.04 -0.13 -18.05
N SER A 197 19.76 -0.17 -19.36
CA SER A 197 18.40 0.03 -19.89
C SER A 197 17.61 -1.28 -19.78
N GLY A 198 16.42 -1.23 -19.19
CA GLY A 198 15.51 -2.37 -19.19
C GLY A 198 14.23 -2.17 -18.38
N ILE A 199 13.32 -3.13 -18.53
CA ILE A 199 12.06 -3.19 -17.79
C ILE A 199 12.29 -3.50 -16.30
N GLY A 200 11.51 -2.90 -15.42
CA GLY A 200 11.53 -3.21 -13.99
C GLY A 200 11.50 -1.97 -13.09
N ALA A 201 11.71 -0.78 -13.66
CA ALA A 201 11.46 0.46 -12.93
C ALA A 201 9.97 0.58 -12.59
N MET A 202 9.65 1.05 -11.39
CA MET A 202 8.26 1.32 -11.00
C MET A 202 7.60 2.24 -12.03
N ALA A 203 6.32 2.01 -12.31
CA ALA A 203 5.50 2.95 -13.07
C ALA A 203 5.64 4.38 -12.53
N LYS A 204 5.44 5.38 -13.40
CA LYS A 204 5.47 6.77 -12.95
C LYS A 204 4.36 6.97 -11.92
N THR A 205 4.66 7.76 -10.89
CA THR A 205 3.73 8.19 -9.84
C THR A 205 2.41 8.68 -10.43
N ASP A 206 2.44 9.58 -11.42
CA ASP A 206 1.24 10.09 -12.11
C ASP A 206 0.41 8.95 -12.73
N ASP A 207 1.07 7.98 -13.37
CA ASP A 207 0.39 6.82 -13.97
C ASP A 207 -0.24 5.93 -12.89
N ILE A 208 0.44 5.72 -11.76
CA ILE A 208 -0.07 4.94 -10.62
C ILE A 208 -1.32 5.61 -10.05
N ILE A 209 -1.25 6.92 -9.80
CA ILE A 209 -2.35 7.71 -9.23
C ILE A 209 -3.54 7.69 -10.19
N GLN A 210 -3.31 7.96 -11.48
CA GLN A 210 -4.36 8.02 -12.48
C GLN A 210 -5.04 6.66 -12.67
N LYS A 211 -4.27 5.58 -12.83
CA LYS A 211 -4.81 4.22 -12.96
C LYS A 211 -5.56 3.79 -11.70
N THR A 212 -5.05 4.11 -10.51
CA THR A 212 -5.72 3.83 -9.24
C THR A 212 -7.06 4.57 -9.17
N TYR A 213 -7.07 5.87 -9.48
CA TYR A 213 -8.28 6.68 -9.49
C TYR A 213 -9.33 6.13 -10.45
N ASP A 214 -8.96 5.86 -11.71
CA ASP A 214 -9.90 5.36 -12.73
C ASP A 214 -10.46 3.98 -12.35
N PHE A 215 -9.61 3.10 -11.83
CA PHE A 215 -10.01 1.77 -11.38
C PHE A 215 -11.02 1.82 -10.22
N LEU A 216 -10.75 2.64 -9.20
CA LEU A 216 -11.63 2.79 -8.05
C LEU A 216 -12.95 3.49 -8.43
N LYS A 217 -12.90 4.47 -9.34
CA LYS A 217 -14.08 5.15 -9.88
C LYS A 217 -14.97 4.20 -10.68
N LEU A 218 -14.38 3.37 -11.53
CA LEU A 218 -15.11 2.35 -12.31
C LEU A 218 -15.86 1.37 -11.39
N LYS A 219 -15.32 1.11 -10.20
CA LYS A 219 -15.91 0.23 -9.19
C LYS A 219 -16.87 0.93 -8.21
N ASN A 220 -17.10 2.25 -8.36
CA ASN A 220 -17.93 3.07 -7.48
C ASN A 220 -17.51 2.98 -6.00
N LEU A 221 -16.21 3.07 -5.72
CA LEU A 221 -15.66 2.94 -4.36
C LEU A 221 -15.52 4.25 -3.59
N PHE A 222 -15.77 5.39 -4.25
CA PHE A 222 -15.81 6.73 -3.68
C PHE A 222 -16.62 7.67 -4.58
#